data_AF-A0A3F3GVK2-F1
#
_entry.id   AF-A0A3F3GVK2-F1
#
_cell.length_a   1.000
_cell.length_b   1.000
_cell.length_c   1.000
_cell.angle_alpha   90.00
_cell.angle_beta   90.00
_cell.angle_gamma   90.00
#
_symmetry.space_group_name_H-M   'P 1'
#
loop_
_entity.id
_entity.type
_entity.pdbx_description
1 polymer ?
#
loop_
_entity_poly.entity_id
_entity_poly.type
_entity_poly.pdbx_seq_one_letter_code
_entity_poly.pdbx_strand_id
1 'polypeptide(L)'
;MTIRNTIETVLNEYLDEKSQPIKNNALAKLLRNGFSEDAEGLFTENIVSFGSAGKGNWATAPWIGVFDTDITRSAVRGFYIVYLFSSDMSRVYLSLNQGWTFFS
;
A
#
# COMPACT_ATOMS: atom_id res chain seq x y z
N MET A 1 -11.72 -4.38 -7.93
CA MET A 1 -11.70 -2.89 -7.97
C MET A 1 -10.62 -2.45 -8.92
N THR A 2 -10.81 -1.33 -9.62
CA THR A 2 -9.74 -0.67 -10.39
C THR A 2 -8.71 -0.03 -9.45
N ILE A 3 -7.53 0.33 -9.96
CA ILE A 3 -6.51 1.01 -9.15
C ILE A 3 -7.04 2.36 -8.65
N ARG A 4 -7.70 3.12 -9.52
CA ARG A 4 -8.35 4.39 -9.17
C ARG A 4 -9.29 4.23 -7.99
N ASN A 5 -10.22 3.27 -8.05
CA ASN A 5 -11.22 3.11 -7.00
C ASN A 5 -10.56 2.75 -5.66
N THR A 6 -9.52 1.91 -5.68
CA THR A 6 -8.77 1.57 -4.46
C THR A 6 -8.09 2.81 -3.87
N ILE A 7 -7.47 3.65 -4.69
CA ILE A 7 -6.83 4.89 -4.25
C ILE A 7 -7.87 5.86 -3.67
N GLU A 8 -8.98 6.08 -4.37
CA GLU A 8 -10.05 6.99 -3.95
C GLU A 8 -10.71 6.51 -2.65
N THR A 9 -10.97 5.21 -2.49
CA THR A 9 -11.44 4.61 -1.23
C THR A 9 -10.49 4.91 -0.08
N VAL A 10 -9.18 4.73 -0.26
CA VAL A 10 -8.20 5.05 0.80
C VAL A 10 -8.19 6.54 1.12
N LEU A 11 -8.17 7.42 0.11
CA LEU A 11 -8.16 8.88 0.35
C LEU A 11 -9.40 9.35 1.11
N ASN A 12 -10.58 8.78 0.82
CA ASN A 12 -11.84 9.26 1.37
C ASN A 12 -12.18 8.65 2.74
N GLU A 13 -11.77 7.40 3.00
CA GLU A 13 -12.23 6.66 4.19
C GLU A 13 -11.18 6.58 5.31
N TYR A 14 -9.89 6.82 5.00
CA TYR A 14 -8.82 6.50 5.95
C TYR A 14 -8.85 7.32 7.23
N LEU A 15 -9.20 8.60 7.19
CA LEU A 15 -9.24 9.43 8.40
C LEU A 15 -10.34 8.98 9.37
N ASP A 16 -11.50 8.59 8.83
CA ASP A 16 -12.62 8.08 9.62
C ASP A 16 -12.30 6.70 10.20
N GLU A 17 -11.79 5.79 9.36
CA GLU A 17 -11.43 4.43 9.78
C GLU A 17 -10.26 4.44 10.79
N LYS A 18 -9.35 5.41 10.70
CA LYS A 18 -8.24 5.60 11.63
C LYS A 18 -8.71 5.92 13.07
N SER A 19 -9.92 6.46 13.23
CA SER A 19 -10.54 6.65 14.55
C SER A 19 -11.03 5.35 15.20
N GLN A 20 -11.12 4.27 14.41
CA GLN A 20 -11.61 2.97 14.84
C GLN A 20 -10.45 2.00 15.13
N PRO A 21 -10.69 0.91 15.88
CA PRO A 21 -9.67 -0.12 16.09
C PRO A 21 -9.18 -0.72 14.76
N ILE A 22 -7.86 -0.75 14.55
CA ILE A 22 -7.27 -1.32 13.32
C ILE A 22 -7.49 -2.84 13.21
N LYS A 23 -7.75 -3.51 14.34
CA LYS A 23 -7.98 -4.96 14.38
C LYS A 23 -9.26 -5.28 13.62
N ASN A 24 -9.15 -6.19 12.64
CA ASN A 24 -10.25 -6.63 11.77
C ASN A 24 -10.88 -5.55 10.87
N ASN A 25 -10.35 -4.33 10.87
CA ASN A 25 -10.83 -3.22 10.06
C ASN A 25 -10.79 -3.52 8.55
N ALA A 26 -11.86 -3.20 7.83
CA ALA A 26 -12.00 -3.52 6.41
C ALA A 26 -11.04 -2.73 5.52
N LEU A 27 -10.92 -1.41 5.74
CA LEU A 27 -9.97 -0.58 4.99
C LEU A 27 -8.52 -0.97 5.27
N ALA A 28 -8.20 -1.32 6.52
CA ALA A 28 -6.86 -1.82 6.85
C ALA A 28 -6.54 -3.17 6.16
N LYS A 29 -7.55 -4.03 5.94
CA LYS A 29 -7.39 -5.27 5.15
C LYS A 29 -7.22 -4.95 3.66
N LEU A 30 -8.01 -4.04 3.11
CA LEU A 30 -7.88 -3.57 1.73
C LEU A 30 -6.47 -3.02 1.45
N LEU A 31 -5.96 -2.15 2.32
CA LEU A 31 -4.59 -1.65 2.23
C LEU A 31 -3.55 -2.77 2.27
N ARG A 32 -3.70 -3.75 3.18
CA ARG A 32 -2.75 -4.88 3.29
C ARG A 32 -2.79 -5.78 2.05
N ASN A 33 -3.97 -6.01 1.49
CA ASN A 33 -4.15 -6.83 0.29
C ASN A 33 -3.64 -6.12 -0.97
N GLY A 34 -3.62 -4.78 -0.99
CA GLY A 34 -3.18 -4.01 -2.15
C GLY A 34 -4.22 -3.91 -3.25
N PHE A 35 -3.76 -3.83 -4.50
CA PHE A 35 -4.61 -3.80 -5.69
C PHE A 35 -5.06 -5.21 -6.08
N SER A 36 -6.19 -5.26 -6.79
CA SER A 36 -6.68 -6.51 -7.38
C SER A 36 -5.69 -7.03 -8.42
N GLU A 37 -5.42 -8.33 -8.45
CA GLU A 37 -4.55 -8.95 -9.48
C GLU A 37 -5.12 -8.74 -10.89
N ASP A 38 -6.45 -8.75 -11.05
CA ASP A 38 -7.09 -8.44 -12.34
C ASP A 38 -7.13 -6.92 -12.69
N ALA A 39 -6.52 -6.05 -11.88
CA ALA A 39 -6.61 -4.61 -12.13
C ALA A 39 -5.85 -4.22 -13.39
N GLU A 40 -6.61 -3.87 -14.43
CA GLU A 40 -6.15 -3.19 -15.65
C GLU A 40 -5.09 -3.98 -16.45
N GLY A 41 -4.96 -5.29 -16.19
CA GLY A 41 -3.96 -6.15 -16.84
C GLY A 41 -2.51 -5.81 -16.48
N LEU A 42 -2.29 -5.03 -15.42
CA LEU A 42 -0.96 -4.56 -15.03
C LEU A 42 -0.18 -5.58 -14.18
N PHE A 43 -0.88 -6.53 -13.55
CA PHE A 43 -0.27 -7.56 -12.72
C PHE A 43 -0.01 -8.80 -13.56
N THR A 44 1.23 -8.91 -14.08
CA THR A 44 1.76 -10.14 -14.67
C THR A 44 2.18 -11.12 -13.58
N GLU A 45 2.58 -12.34 -13.95
CA GLU A 45 2.92 -13.43 -13.02
C GLU A 45 3.95 -13.05 -11.94
N ASN A 46 4.85 -12.12 -12.25
CA ASN A 46 5.91 -11.66 -11.37
C ASN A 46 5.60 -10.33 -10.66
N ILE A 47 4.45 -9.69 -10.89
CA ILE A 47 4.08 -8.43 -10.24
C ILE A 47 3.03 -8.68 -9.17
N VAL A 48 3.34 -8.28 -7.93
CA VAL A 48 2.40 -8.35 -6.80
C VAL A 48 2.23 -6.98 -6.17
N SER A 49 1.09 -6.75 -5.53
CA SER A 49 0.90 -5.58 -4.69
C SER A 49 0.47 -5.97 -3.29
N PHE A 50 0.89 -5.15 -2.33
CA PHE A 50 0.45 -5.19 -0.95
C PHE A 50 0.80 -3.86 -0.29
N GLY A 51 0.20 -3.59 0.85
CA GLY A 51 0.39 -2.31 1.53
C GLY A 51 0.49 -2.42 3.03
N SER A 52 0.53 -1.26 3.68
CA SER A 52 0.48 -1.15 5.13
C SER A 52 -0.43 -0.02 5.55
N ALA A 53 -1.41 -0.38 6.37
CA ALA A 53 -2.18 0.56 7.17
C ALA A 53 -1.51 0.84 8.54
N GLY A 54 -0.36 0.20 8.83
CA GLY A 54 0.28 0.16 10.15
C GLY A 54 0.18 -1.23 10.82
N LYS A 55 1.05 -1.45 11.82
CA LYS A 55 1.12 -2.68 12.63
C LYS A 55 0.87 -2.32 14.10
N GLY A 56 -0.21 -2.86 14.67
CA GLY A 56 -0.67 -2.52 16.03
C GLY A 56 -1.47 -1.22 16.09
N ASN A 57 -0.90 -0.13 15.57
CA ASN A 57 -1.57 1.17 15.40
C ASN A 57 -1.69 1.54 13.92
N TRP A 58 -2.60 2.45 13.61
CA TRP A 58 -2.70 3.07 12.29
C TRP A 58 -1.43 3.87 11.97
N ALA A 59 -0.97 3.76 10.73
CA ALA A 59 0.15 4.55 10.23
C ALA A 59 -0.23 6.05 10.17
N THR A 60 0.79 6.91 10.29
CA THR A 60 0.60 8.32 9.96
C THR A 60 0.38 8.50 8.46
N ALA A 61 1.11 7.76 7.64
CA ALA A 61 0.98 7.71 6.19
C ALA A 61 0.88 6.24 5.74
N PRO A 62 -0.30 5.74 5.34
CA PRO A 62 -0.44 4.41 4.78
C PRO A 62 0.15 4.37 3.37
N TRP A 63 0.34 3.17 2.84
CA TRP A 63 0.87 2.98 1.49
C TRP A 63 0.42 1.66 0.87
N ILE A 64 0.44 1.61 -0.47
CA ILE A 64 0.33 0.39 -1.28
C ILE A 64 1.54 0.33 -2.21
N GLY A 65 2.33 -0.73 -2.11
CA GLY A 65 3.49 -0.99 -2.96
C GLY A 65 3.14 -1.95 -4.08
N VAL A 66 3.83 -1.80 -5.21
CA VAL A 66 3.82 -2.70 -6.36
C VAL A 66 5.24 -3.20 -6.54
N PHE A 67 5.38 -4.52 -6.54
CA PHE A 67 6.64 -5.22 -6.39
C PHE A 67 6.81 -6.19 -7.55
N ASP A 68 7.92 -6.06 -8.25
CA ASP A 68 8.42 -7.13 -9.10
C ASP A 68 9.13 -8.16 -8.23
N THR A 69 8.56 -9.36 -8.20
CA THR A 69 8.99 -10.45 -7.34
C THR A 69 10.33 -11.07 -7.74
N ASP A 70 10.81 -10.80 -8.95
CA ASP A 70 12.18 -11.14 -9.39
C ASP A 70 13.21 -10.21 -8.74
N ILE A 71 12.79 -9.02 -8.32
CA ILE A 71 13.63 -8.02 -7.63
C ILE A 71 13.45 -8.10 -6.12
N THR A 72 12.21 -8.03 -5.62
CA THR A 72 11.90 -8.05 -4.19
C THR A 72 10.43 -8.34 -3.92
N ARG A 73 10.16 -9.00 -2.78
CA ARG A 73 8.81 -9.14 -2.21
C ARG A 73 8.64 -8.31 -0.93
N SER A 74 9.56 -7.36 -0.68
CA SER A 74 9.68 -6.69 0.60
C SER A 74 9.91 -5.19 0.45
N ALA A 75 9.21 -4.40 1.25
CA ALA A 75 9.44 -2.96 1.35
C ALA A 75 10.76 -2.58 2.03
N VAL A 76 11.56 -3.53 2.54
CA VAL A 76 12.84 -3.25 3.22
C VAL A 76 14.07 -3.71 2.46
N ARG A 77 13.90 -4.28 1.25
CA ARG A 77 14.98 -4.75 0.37
C ARG A 77 14.66 -4.46 -1.10
N GLY A 78 15.68 -4.20 -1.91
CA GLY A 78 15.53 -3.98 -3.35
C GLY A 78 14.84 -2.66 -3.67
N PHE A 79 14.22 -2.56 -4.84
CA PHE A 79 13.47 -1.37 -5.28
C PHE A 79 12.07 -1.75 -5.71
N TYR A 80 11.12 -0.82 -5.55
CA TYR A 80 9.71 -1.04 -5.80
C TYR A 80 8.99 0.29 -6.01
N ILE A 81 7.82 0.26 -6.65
CA ILE A 81 6.97 1.43 -6.81
C ILE A 81 5.99 1.48 -5.63
N VAL A 82 5.69 2.68 -5.13
CA VAL A 82 4.74 2.84 -4.02
C VAL A 82 3.80 4.02 -4.26
N TYR A 83 2.53 3.80 -3.94
CA TYR A 83 1.53 4.82 -3.69
C TYR A 83 1.57 5.17 -2.21
N LEU A 84 2.15 6.31 -1.87
CA LEU A 84 2.27 6.83 -0.51
C LEU A 84 1.22 7.91 -0.28
N PHE A 85 0.33 7.72 0.70
CA PHE A 85 -0.76 8.66 0.99
C PHE A 85 -0.29 9.68 2.03
N SER A 86 -0.56 10.98 1.80
CA SER A 86 -0.24 12.03 2.77
C SER A 86 -1.03 11.84 4.05
N SER A 87 -0.52 12.28 5.20
CA SER A 87 -1.15 12.02 6.50
C SER A 87 -2.56 12.60 6.68
N ASP A 88 -2.87 13.64 5.91
CA ASP A 88 -4.17 14.32 5.84
C ASP A 88 -5.07 13.76 4.72
N MET A 89 -4.63 12.72 4.01
CA MET A 89 -5.29 12.12 2.85
C MET A 89 -5.64 13.08 1.71
N SER A 90 -5.01 14.27 1.66
CA SER A 90 -5.25 15.23 0.57
C SER A 90 -4.51 14.89 -0.72
N ARG A 91 -3.48 14.02 -0.65
CA ARG A 91 -2.59 13.68 -1.77
C ARG A 91 -2.18 12.22 -1.71
N VAL A 92 -1.90 11.65 -2.88
CA VAL A 92 -1.17 10.40 -3.04
C VAL A 92 0.04 10.65 -3.94
N TYR A 93 1.18 10.10 -3.57
CA TYR A 93 2.43 10.21 -4.31
C TYR A 93 2.76 8.86 -4.93
N LEU A 94 3.06 8.86 -6.23
CA LEU A 94 3.69 7.72 -6.89
C LEU A 94 5.20 7.92 -6.91
N SER A 95 5.95 6.99 -6.32
CA SER A 95 7.40 7.10 -6.25
C SER A 95 8.08 5.75 -6.39
N LEU A 96 9.29 5.76 -6.93
CA LEU A 96 10.22 4.63 -6.86
C LEU A 96 10.93 4.70 -5.50
N ASN A 97 10.87 3.62 -4.72
CA ASN A 97 11.51 3.52 -3.40
C ASN A 97 12.53 2.40 -3.42
N GLN A 98 13.55 2.55 -2.57
CA GLN A 98 14.57 1.53 -2.36
C GLN A 98 14.52 1.10 -0.90
N GLY A 99 14.16 -0.17 -0.69
CA GLY A 99 14.29 -0.81 0.60
C GLY A 99 15.77 -1.04 0.88
N TRP A 100 16.29 -0.36 1.89
CA TRP A 100 17.63 -0.58 2.39
C TRP A 100 17.55 -1.17 3.79
N THR A 101 18.06 -2.38 3.97
CA THR A 101 18.34 -2.93 5.29
C THR A 101 19.85 -2.88 5.51
N PHE A 102 20.28 -2.16 6.55
CA PHE A 102 21.68 -2.09 6.98
C PHE A 102 22.12 -3.50 7.44
N PHE A 103 23.38 -3.88 7.17
CA PHE A 103 23.98 -5.13 7.64
C PHE A 103 23.71 -5.31 9.15
N SER A 104 23.04 -6.40 9.52
CA SER A 104 22.98 -6.91 10.90
C SER A 104 24.25 -7.65 11.25
#